data_AF-A0A534LKH6-F1
#
_entry.id   AF-A0A534LKH6-F1
#
_cell.length_a   1.000
_cell.length_b   1.000
_cell.length_c   1.000
_cell.angle_alpha   90.00
_cell.angle_beta   90.00
_cell.angle_gamma   90.00
#
_symmetry.space_group_name_H-M   'P 1'
#
loop_
_entity.id
_entity.type
_entity.pdbx_description
1 polymer ?
#
loop_
_entity_poly.entity_id
_entity_poly.type
_entity_poly.pdbx_seq_one_letter_code
_entity_poly.pdbx_strand_id
1 'polypeptide(L)'
;MLAARGTLNPDRIRRRCVLLLAVGALVLLAAQASVWHASAQEKVYHLAANAISLDVATNGALRIEERLTFSFDLGTFSFAYRDIPWRGFDDLVDISVLDGAQVPLNYTVSFAPQATGDWHIRWTFPLVTAPAIRTFIVRYTVTNALLQPASALNRLDWQ
;
A
#
# COMPACT_ATOMS: atom_id res chain seq x y z
N MET A 1 4.63 -60.15 -45.35
CA MET A 1 4.32 -59.14 -44.32
C MET A 1 5.63 -58.77 -43.63
N LEU A 2 5.87 -57.46 -43.46
CA LEU A 2 7.05 -56.72 -43.00
C LEU A 2 8.10 -57.40 -42.08
N ALA A 3 9.39 -57.12 -42.32
CA ALA A 3 10.25 -56.34 -41.40
C ALA A 3 11.69 -56.21 -41.93
N ALA A 4 12.01 -55.08 -42.58
CA ALA A 4 13.41 -54.66 -42.78
C ALA A 4 13.89 -53.94 -41.51
N ARG A 5 14.77 -54.58 -40.74
CA ARG A 5 15.46 -53.96 -39.60
C ARG A 5 16.43 -52.90 -40.13
N GLY A 6 16.08 -51.62 -39.97
CA GLY A 6 17.01 -50.52 -40.16
C GLY A 6 18.10 -50.56 -39.09
N THR A 7 19.35 -50.78 -39.48
CA THR A 7 20.51 -50.63 -38.61
C THR A 7 20.74 -49.13 -38.37
N LEU A 8 20.48 -48.68 -37.14
CA LEU A 8 20.76 -47.31 -36.74
C LEU A 8 22.27 -47.07 -36.69
N ASN A 9 22.77 -46.15 -37.51
CA ASN A 9 24.18 -45.76 -37.54
C ASN A 9 24.56 -45.03 -36.22
N PRO A 10 25.47 -45.59 -35.40
CA PRO A 10 25.78 -45.09 -34.06
C PRO A 10 26.39 -43.67 -34.06
N ASP A 11 27.09 -43.28 -35.13
CA ASP A 11 27.69 -41.94 -35.24
C ASP A 11 26.65 -40.84 -35.49
N ARG A 12 25.55 -41.15 -36.17
CA ARG A 12 24.41 -40.23 -36.33
C ARG A 12 23.65 -40.04 -35.02
N ILE A 13 23.56 -41.09 -34.20
CA ILE A 13 22.95 -41.01 -32.87
C ILE A 13 23.84 -40.16 -31.95
N ARG A 14 25.16 -40.40 -31.93
CA ARG A 14 26.11 -39.64 -31.10
C ARG A 14 26.10 -38.15 -31.42
N ARG A 15 26.09 -37.78 -32.72
CA ARG A 15 25.99 -36.38 -33.15
C ARG A 15 24.67 -35.73 -32.75
N ARG A 16 23.54 -36.44 -32.86
CA ARG A 16 22.22 -35.94 -32.42
C ARG A 16 22.15 -35.76 -30.90
N CYS A 17 22.70 -36.68 -30.12
CA CYS A 17 22.76 -36.55 -28.67
C CYS A 17 23.64 -35.35 -28.25
N VAL A 18 24.79 -35.15 -28.88
CA VAL A 18 25.66 -33.99 -28.59
C VAL A 18 24.96 -32.67 -28.96
N LEU A 19 24.25 -32.63 -30.10
CA LEU A 19 23.51 -31.43 -30.51
C LEU A 19 22.32 -31.14 -29.57
N LEU A 20 21.59 -32.17 -29.14
CA LEU A 20 20.49 -32.03 -28.17
C LEU A 20 21.00 -31.59 -26.79
N LEU A 21 22.15 -32.10 -26.35
CA LEU A 21 22.80 -31.67 -25.11
C LEU A 21 23.29 -30.23 -25.19
N ALA A 22 23.86 -29.81 -26.32
CA ALA A 22 24.30 -28.42 -26.55
C ALA A 22 23.11 -27.44 -26.59
N VAL A 23 22.01 -27.82 -27.24
CA VAL A 23 20.77 -27.02 -27.26
C VAL A 23 20.15 -26.97 -25.87
N GLY A 24 20.12 -28.08 -25.14
CA GLY A 24 19.65 -28.13 -23.75
C GLY A 24 20.47 -27.24 -22.82
N ALA A 25 21.80 -27.25 -22.96
CA ALA A 25 22.70 -26.38 -22.21
C ALA A 25 22.51 -24.89 -22.54
N LEU A 26 22.27 -24.55 -23.82
CA LEU A 26 22.02 -23.18 -24.25
C LEU A 26 20.67 -22.65 -23.72
N VAL A 27 19.63 -23.49 -23.69
CA VAL A 27 18.33 -23.15 -23.09
C VAL A 27 18.45 -22.97 -21.57
N LEU A 28 19.23 -23.81 -20.90
CA LEU A 28 19.50 -23.68 -19.46
C LEU A 28 20.30 -22.43 -19.10
N LEU A 29 21.22 -21.98 -19.98
CA LEU A 29 21.96 -20.73 -19.80
C LEU A 29 21.09 -19.49 -20.04
N ALA A 30 20.21 -19.53 -21.06
CA ALA A 30 19.28 -18.45 -21.35
C ALA A 30 18.23 -18.25 -20.23
N ALA A 31 17.80 -19.33 -19.58
CA ALA A 31 16.83 -19.28 -18.49
C ALA A 31 17.34 -18.52 -17.24
N GLN A 32 18.67 -18.46 -17.02
CA GLN A 32 19.25 -17.81 -15.83
C GLN A 32 19.36 -16.29 -15.97
N ALA A 33 19.29 -15.76 -17.19
CA ALA A 33 19.39 -14.32 -17.46
C ALA A 33 18.06 -13.56 -17.24
N SER A 34 16.95 -14.27 -17.03
CA SER A 34 15.59 -13.71 -16.96
C SER A 34 15.08 -13.45 -15.55
N VAL A 35 15.89 -13.65 -14.51
CA VAL A 35 15.52 -13.23 -13.15
C VAL A 35 15.83 -11.74 -13.02
N TRP A 36 14.94 -10.90 -13.54
CA TRP A 36 14.91 -9.49 -13.13
C TRP A 36 14.58 -9.45 -11.64
N HIS A 37 15.63 -9.36 -10.82
CA HIS A 37 15.48 -8.97 -9.43
C HIS A 37 14.85 -7.58 -9.43
N ALA A 38 13.56 -7.49 -9.12
CA ALA A 38 12.97 -6.25 -8.67
C ALA A 38 13.73 -5.87 -7.39
N SER A 39 14.73 -5.01 -7.52
CA SER A 39 15.41 -4.43 -6.38
C SER A 39 14.34 -3.72 -5.56
N ALA A 40 14.09 -4.19 -4.34
CA ALA A 40 13.25 -3.46 -3.40
C ALA A 40 13.92 -2.11 -3.17
N GLN A 41 13.40 -1.07 -3.83
CA GLN A 41 13.95 0.27 -3.69
C GLN A 41 13.71 0.69 -2.24
N GLU A 42 14.80 0.93 -1.51
CA GLU A 42 14.73 1.33 -0.11
C GLU A 42 13.89 2.61 0.02
N LYS A 43 12.90 2.57 0.90
CA LYS A 43 12.04 3.72 1.21
C LYS A 43 12.05 3.96 2.71
N VAL A 44 12.46 5.16 3.11
CA VAL A 44 12.52 5.57 4.51
C VAL A 44 11.76 6.87 4.63
N TYR A 45 10.85 6.91 5.60
CA TYR A 45 10.07 8.10 5.93
C TYR A 45 9.62 8.03 7.39
N HIS A 46 9.28 9.19 7.94
CA HIS A 46 8.64 9.30 9.24
C HIS A 46 7.61 10.42 9.26
N LEU A 47 6.66 10.32 10.20
CA LEU A 47 5.71 11.40 10.47
C LEU A 47 6.39 12.42 11.38
N ALA A 48 6.83 13.53 10.80
CA ALA A 48 7.53 14.59 11.51
C ALA A 48 6.60 15.40 12.44
N ALA A 49 5.33 15.56 12.05
CA ALA A 49 4.32 16.18 12.91
C ALA A 49 2.90 15.69 12.58
N ASN A 50 2.05 15.65 13.60
CA ASN A 50 0.60 15.47 13.46
C ASN A 50 -0.11 16.51 14.32
N ALA A 51 -0.65 17.55 13.68
CA ALA A 51 -1.47 18.54 14.38
C ALA A 51 -2.95 18.20 14.16
N ILE A 52 -3.67 17.94 15.24
CA ILE A 52 -5.06 17.50 15.20
C ILE A 52 -5.94 18.61 15.80
N SER A 53 -7.02 18.94 15.11
CA SER A 53 -8.12 19.75 15.65
C SER A 53 -9.40 18.94 15.66
N LEU A 54 -10.17 19.06 16.73
CA LEU A 54 -11.44 18.38 16.91
C LEU A 54 -12.52 19.38 17.32
N ASP A 55 -13.62 19.40 16.59
CA ASP A 55 -14.83 20.13 16.95
C ASP A 55 -15.91 19.14 17.39
N VAL A 56 -16.39 19.31 18.63
CA VAL A 56 -17.49 18.50 19.17
C VAL A 56 -18.81 19.12 18.76
N ALA A 57 -19.58 18.43 17.93
CA ALA A 57 -20.92 18.85 17.56
C ALA A 57 -21.92 18.57 18.68
N THR A 58 -23.01 19.36 18.72
CA THR A 58 -24.08 19.21 19.73
C THR A 58 -24.78 17.85 19.71
N ASN A 59 -24.71 17.12 18.59
CA ASN A 59 -25.26 15.78 18.44
C ASN A 59 -24.27 14.66 18.82
N GLY A 60 -23.11 14.99 19.40
CA GLY A 60 -22.09 14.03 19.81
C GLY A 60 -21.17 13.54 18.68
N ALA A 61 -21.32 14.05 17.46
CA ALA A 61 -20.36 13.81 16.39
C ALA A 61 -19.08 14.63 16.59
N LEU A 62 -17.95 14.12 16.11
CA LEU A 62 -16.68 14.86 16.10
C LEU A 62 -16.28 15.15 14.66
N ARG A 63 -16.02 16.43 14.37
CA ARG A 63 -15.38 16.84 13.13
C ARG A 63 -13.90 16.97 13.40
N ILE A 64 -13.09 16.28 12.60
CA ILE A 64 -11.67 16.12 12.85
C ILE A 64 -10.91 16.60 11.62
N GLU A 65 -9.87 17.40 11.86
CA GLU A 65 -8.85 17.73 10.87
C GLU A 65 -7.49 17.31 11.41
N GLU A 66 -6.83 16.39 10.71
CA GLU A 66 -5.45 15.99 10.95
C GLU A 66 -4.53 16.62 9.89
N ARG A 67 -3.56 17.42 10.34
CA ARG A 67 -2.48 17.98 9.51
C ARG A 67 -1.20 17.15 9.70
N LEU A 68 -0.99 16.22 8.78
CA LEU A 68 0.07 15.22 8.78
C LEU A 68 1.28 15.74 7.99
N THR A 69 2.42 15.93 8.64
CA THR A 69 3.67 16.33 7.99
C THR A 69 4.63 15.15 7.93
N PHE A 70 4.84 14.63 6.72
CA PHE A 70 5.78 13.54 6.44
C PHE A 70 7.15 14.10 6.07
N SER A 71 8.20 13.53 6.65
CA SER A 71 9.57 13.63 6.13
C SER A 71 9.88 12.36 5.36
N PHE A 72 10.12 12.49 4.06
CA PHE A 72 10.62 11.43 3.21
C PHE A 72 12.13 11.51 3.19
N ASP A 73 12.80 10.52 3.78
CA ASP A 73 14.24 10.54 4.02
C ASP A 73 15.01 9.79 2.92
N LEU A 74 14.40 8.75 2.32
CA LEU A 74 14.97 7.98 1.22
C LEU A 74 13.89 7.40 0.29
N GLY A 75 14.16 7.39 -1.02
CA GLY A 75 13.31 6.75 -2.03
C GLY A 75 12.35 7.70 -2.77
N THR A 76 11.36 7.13 -3.45
CA THR A 76 10.33 7.86 -4.19
C THR A 76 8.92 7.52 -3.70
N PHE A 77 8.05 8.52 -3.64
CA PHE A 77 6.72 8.44 -3.02
C PHE A 77 5.68 9.08 -3.92
N SER A 78 4.52 8.45 -4.03
CA SER A 78 3.38 8.95 -4.84
C SER A 78 2.02 8.70 -4.18
N PHE A 79 2.03 8.17 -2.95
CA PHE A 79 0.84 7.95 -2.15
C PHE A 79 1.19 7.93 -0.67
N ALA A 80 0.18 8.18 0.16
CA ALA A 80 0.23 7.99 1.60
C ALA A 80 -1.16 7.49 2.06
N TYR A 81 -1.25 7.09 3.32
CA TYR A 81 -2.48 6.57 3.89
C TYR A 81 -2.63 6.97 5.36
N ARG A 82 -3.86 6.86 5.85
CA ARG A 82 -4.23 7.06 7.24
C ARG A 82 -5.25 6.00 7.63
N ASP A 83 -4.92 5.24 8.68
CA ASP A 83 -5.82 4.24 9.27
C ASP A 83 -6.55 4.85 10.46
N ILE A 84 -7.88 4.89 10.40
CA ILE A 84 -8.72 5.38 11.50
C ILE A 84 -9.32 4.17 12.23
N PRO A 85 -9.00 3.95 13.51
CA PRO A 85 -9.59 2.88 14.29
C PRO A 85 -11.11 3.00 14.30
N TRP A 86 -11.82 1.93 13.95
CA TRP A 86 -13.29 1.97 13.88
C TRP A 86 -13.98 1.95 15.24
N ARG A 87 -13.26 1.54 16.29
CA ARG A 87 -13.84 1.43 17.63
C ARG A 87 -13.98 2.81 18.24
N GLY A 88 -15.12 3.04 18.88
CA GLY A 88 -15.39 4.29 19.58
C GLY A 88 -16.26 5.27 18.79
N PHE A 89 -16.73 4.91 17.60
CA PHE A 89 -17.73 5.64 16.83
C PHE A 89 -18.54 4.67 15.93
N ASP A 90 -19.64 5.15 15.36
CA ASP A 90 -20.51 4.31 14.51
C ASP A 90 -20.10 4.37 13.03
N ASP A 91 -20.00 5.59 12.48
CA ASP A 91 -19.65 5.81 11.07
C ASP A 91 -18.53 6.84 10.88
N LEU A 92 -17.80 6.67 9.78
CA LEU A 92 -16.82 7.63 9.26
C LEU A 92 -17.36 8.28 7.98
N VAL A 93 -17.64 9.58 8.02
CA VAL A 93 -18.29 10.32 6.93
C VAL A 93 -17.56 11.64 6.63
N ASP A 94 -18.02 12.36 5.60
CA ASP A 94 -17.49 13.69 5.20
C ASP A 94 -15.97 13.74 5.00
N ILE A 95 -15.40 12.65 4.49
CA ILE A 95 -13.95 12.53 4.29
C ILE A 95 -13.51 13.49 3.18
N SER A 96 -12.42 14.22 3.42
CA SER A 96 -11.69 14.93 2.37
C SER A 96 -10.19 14.88 2.64
N VAL A 97 -9.41 14.86 1.56
CA VAL A 97 -7.95 14.87 1.63
C VAL A 97 -7.43 16.02 0.79
N LEU A 98 -6.58 16.85 1.38
CA LEU A 98 -5.97 18.02 0.75
C LEU A 98 -4.44 17.95 0.87
N ASP A 99 -3.75 18.62 -0.03
CA ASP A 99 -2.33 18.92 0.16
C ASP A 99 -2.11 20.09 1.13
N GLY A 100 -0.84 20.40 1.41
CA GLY A 100 -0.46 21.49 2.30
C GLY A 100 -0.92 22.89 1.84
N ALA A 101 -1.30 23.04 0.57
CA ALA A 101 -1.83 24.25 -0.05
C ALA A 101 -3.37 24.23 -0.17
N GLN A 102 -4.06 23.30 0.50
CA GLN A 102 -5.52 23.12 0.48
C GLN A 102 -6.07 22.67 -0.90
N VAL A 103 -5.24 22.08 -1.76
CA VAL A 103 -5.71 21.53 -3.04
C VAL A 103 -6.27 20.12 -2.81
N PRO A 104 -7.49 19.81 -3.26
CA PRO A 104 -8.06 18.47 -3.13
C PRO A 104 -7.23 17.39 -3.83
N LEU A 105 -7.06 16.26 -3.15
CA LEU A 105 -6.38 15.08 -3.68
C LEU A 105 -7.36 13.94 -3.89
N ASN A 106 -7.08 13.10 -4.89
CA ASN A 106 -7.83 11.87 -5.10
C ASN A 106 -7.50 10.86 -4.01
N TYR A 107 -8.53 10.29 -3.41
CA TYR A 107 -8.42 9.29 -2.35
C TYR A 107 -9.41 8.14 -2.56
N THR A 108 -9.10 7.02 -1.92
CA THR A 108 -9.96 5.85 -1.80
C THR A 108 -10.13 5.51 -0.33
N VAL A 109 -11.30 5.00 0.02
CA VAL A 109 -11.63 4.55 1.38
C VAL A 109 -12.03 3.09 1.32
N SER A 110 -11.46 2.28 2.20
CA SER A 110 -11.84 0.88 2.36
C SER A 110 -11.94 0.54 3.84
N PHE A 111 -12.92 -0.28 4.21
CA PHE A 111 -13.07 -0.79 5.56
C PHE A 111 -12.64 -2.26 5.60
N ALA A 112 -11.67 -2.60 6.46
CA ALA A 112 -11.10 -3.95 6.54
C ALA A 112 -11.26 -4.56 7.96
N PRO A 113 -12.50 -4.86 8.38
CA PRO A 113 -12.80 -5.27 9.76
C PRO A 113 -12.14 -6.58 10.19
N GLN A 114 -11.79 -7.45 9.24
CA GLN A 114 -11.26 -8.79 9.50
C GLN A 114 -9.71 -8.84 9.55
N ALA A 115 -9.03 -7.77 9.16
CA ALA A 115 -7.57 -7.69 9.12
C ALA A 115 -7.01 -6.79 10.22
N THR A 116 -7.46 -5.54 10.29
CA THR A 116 -7.00 -4.54 11.26
C THR A 116 -8.13 -4.02 12.13
N GLY A 117 -9.35 -3.98 11.59
CA GLY A 117 -10.47 -3.24 12.16
C GLY A 117 -10.62 -1.86 11.54
N ASP A 118 -9.62 -1.31 10.86
CA ASP A 118 -9.59 0.13 10.63
C ASP A 118 -10.26 0.55 9.32
N TRP A 119 -10.67 1.81 9.27
CA TRP A 119 -10.93 2.52 8.03
C TRP A 119 -9.60 2.95 7.41
N HIS A 120 -9.32 2.48 6.20
CA HIS A 120 -8.11 2.81 5.45
C HIS A 120 -8.40 3.90 4.42
N ILE A 121 -7.89 5.10 4.68
CA ILE A 121 -7.94 6.24 3.74
C ILE A 121 -6.60 6.32 3.02
N ARG A 122 -6.58 6.12 1.71
CA ARG A 122 -5.37 6.22 0.89
C ARG A 122 -5.52 7.32 -0.14
N TRP A 123 -4.54 8.19 -0.27
CA TRP A 123 -4.51 9.24 -1.29
C TRP A 123 -3.24 9.18 -2.14
N THR A 124 -3.34 9.72 -3.35
CA THR A 124 -2.22 9.81 -4.30
C THR A 124 -1.80 11.25 -4.52
N PHE A 125 -0.52 11.45 -4.85
CA PHE A 125 0.07 12.76 -5.12
C PHE A 125 1.19 12.63 -6.17
N PRO A 126 1.59 13.74 -6.84
CA PRO A 126 2.68 13.73 -7.81
C PRO A 126 3.96 13.12 -7.22
N LEU A 127 4.72 12.37 -8.02
CA LEU A 127 5.92 11.67 -7.56
C LEU A 127 6.89 12.64 -6.84
N VAL A 128 7.30 12.28 -5.64
CA VAL A 128 8.25 13.00 -4.81
C VAL A 128 9.48 12.12 -4.61
N THR A 129 10.67 12.70 -4.81
CA THR A 129 11.96 12.05 -4.52
C THR A 129 12.52 12.63 -3.22
N ALA A 130 12.92 11.76 -2.30
CA ALA A 130 13.58 12.17 -1.06
C ALA A 130 14.97 12.79 -1.32
N PRO A 131 15.46 13.68 -0.43
CA PRO A 131 14.80 14.16 0.78
C PRO A 131 13.70 15.18 0.47
N ALA A 132 12.53 15.04 1.10
CA ALA A 132 11.42 15.95 0.90
C ALA A 132 10.46 15.97 2.09
N ILE A 133 9.85 17.13 2.35
CA ILE A 133 8.79 17.28 3.34
C ILE A 133 7.47 17.54 2.62
N ARG A 134 6.42 16.82 2.99
CA ARG A 134 5.05 17.04 2.49
C ARG A 134 4.07 17.06 3.63
N THR A 135 3.16 18.03 3.59
CA THR A 135 2.03 18.09 4.50
C THR A 135 0.76 17.70 3.75
N PHE A 136 -0.06 16.88 4.38
CA PHE A 136 -1.40 16.51 3.94
C PHE A 136 -2.40 16.82 5.05
N ILE A 137 -3.63 17.08 4.65
CA ILE A 137 -4.70 17.47 5.56
C ILE A 137 -5.85 16.52 5.31
N VAL A 138 -6.17 15.72 6.32
CA VAL A 138 -7.25 14.75 6.26
C VAL A 138 -8.37 15.27 7.16
N ARG A 139 -9.53 15.55 6.58
CA ARG A 139 -10.73 15.93 7.32
C ARG A 139 -11.74 14.81 7.25
N TYR A 140 -12.44 14.58 8.35
CA TYR A 140 -13.51 13.58 8.43
C TYR A 140 -14.40 13.85 9.63
N THR A 141 -15.61 13.31 9.60
CA THR A 141 -16.55 13.31 10.72
C THR A 141 -16.73 11.88 11.22
N VAL A 142 -16.68 11.69 12.53
CA VAL A 142 -17.10 10.43 13.18
C VAL A 142 -18.40 10.64 13.94
N THR A 143 -19.37 9.73 13.78
CA THR A 143 -20.69 9.81 14.42
C THR A 143 -20.71 9.04 15.74
N ASN A 144 -21.50 9.52 16.72
CA ASN A 144 -21.66 8.87 18.02
C ASN A 144 -20.33 8.59 18.76
N ALA A 145 -19.32 9.44 18.53
CA ALA A 145 -17.98 9.27 19.08
C ALA A 145 -17.83 9.75 20.54
N LEU A 146 -18.83 10.49 21.04
CA LEU A 146 -18.93 10.88 22.43
C LEU A 146 -19.87 9.93 23.17
N LEU A 147 -19.30 9.06 24.01
CA LEU A 147 -20.08 8.14 24.83
C LEU A 147 -20.46 8.82 26.15
N GLN A 148 -21.65 8.52 26.68
CA GLN A 148 -22.08 8.99 27.99
C GLN A 148 -22.27 7.80 28.96
N PRO A 149 -21.18 7.23 29.51
CA PRO A 149 -21.26 6.06 30.40
C PRO A 149 -22.02 6.33 31.72
N ALA A 150 -22.12 7.59 32.14
CA ALA A 150 -22.94 8.03 33.26
C ALA A 150 -23.46 9.44 33.00
N SER A 151 -24.57 9.84 33.64
CA SER A 151 -25.23 11.14 33.39
C SER A 151 -24.31 12.35 33.56
N ALA A 152 -23.27 12.26 34.39
CA ALA A 152 -22.28 13.32 34.63
C ALA A 152 -20.93 13.11 33.91
N LEU A 153 -20.79 12.08 33.08
CA LEU A 153 -19.52 11.73 32.45
C LEU A 153 -19.67 11.54 30.95
N ASN A 154 -18.94 12.35 30.19
CA ASN A 154 -18.66 12.10 28.78
C ASN A 154 -17.32 11.38 28.66
N ARG A 155 -17.25 10.37 27.81
CA ARG A 155 -16.03 9.63 27.48
C ARG A 155 -15.76 9.74 25.99
N LEU A 156 -14.56 10.21 25.67
CA LEU A 156 -13.94 10.03 24.37
C LEU A 156 -12.90 8.93 24.52
N ASP A 157 -13.04 7.85 23.78
CA ASP A 157 -12.12 6.71 23.80
C ASP A 157 -11.54 6.54 22.40
N TRP A 158 -10.29 6.97 22.23
CA TRP A 158 -9.55 6.85 20.98
C TRP A 158 -8.39 5.88 21.22
N GLN A 159 -8.66 4.58 21.10
CA GLN A 159 -7.66 3.52 21.26
C GLN A 159 -7.20 2.99 19.90
#